data_AF-A0A4Q2XT17-F1
#
_entry.id   AF-A0A4Q2XT17-F1
#
_cell.length_a   1.000
_cell.length_b   1.000
_cell.length_c   1.000
_cell.angle_alpha   90.00
_cell.angle_beta   90.00
_cell.angle_gamma   90.00
#
_symmetry.space_group_name_H-M   'P 1'
#
loop_
_entity.id
_entity.type
_entity.pdbx_description
1 polymer ?
#
loop_
_entity_poly.entity_id
_entity_poly.type
_entity_poly.pdbx_seq_one_letter_code
_entity_poly.pdbx_strand_id
1 'polypeptide(L)'
;MTLSLMILLVVVAVGLLTLSTVTLRSAGQGKSMAVARSNARLALMLAIGDLQKTAGPDQRVTARADVVAGSNANPRLTGVWKSRKIDGKALPVPQDYQKSARDGAFLGWLASSLDGKATSQVSFASATTASPVT
;
A
#
# COMPACT_ATOMS: atom_id res chain seq x y z
N MET A 1 3.32 60.50 29.65
CA MET A 1 2.74 60.42 28.30
C MET A 1 3.60 59.60 27.33
N THR A 2 4.92 59.78 27.28
CA THR A 2 5.80 58.95 26.43
C THR A 2 5.91 57.49 26.88
N LEU A 3 6.03 57.23 28.19
CA LEU A 3 6.13 55.87 28.74
C LEU A 3 4.87 55.02 28.46
N SER A 4 3.67 55.58 28.64
CA SER A 4 2.42 54.87 28.36
C SER A 4 2.23 54.58 26.86
N LEU A 5 2.68 55.48 25.99
CA LEU A 5 2.65 55.27 24.54
C LEU A 5 3.62 54.16 24.12
N MET A 6 4.84 54.11 24.68
CA MET A 6 5.79 53.04 24.39
C MET A 6 5.31 51.68 24.90
N ILE A 7 4.69 51.62 26.08
CA ILE A 7 4.10 50.39 26.62
C ILE A 7 2.98 49.87 25.71
N LEU A 8 2.10 50.76 25.24
CA LEU A 8 1.02 50.39 24.33
C LEU A 8 1.57 49.75 23.04
N LEU A 9 2.59 50.37 22.43
CA LEU A 9 3.22 49.85 21.21
C LEU A 9 3.88 48.49 21.42
N VAL A 10 4.56 48.28 22.56
CA VAL A 10 5.19 47.01 22.89
C VAL A 10 4.15 45.90 23.06
N VAL A 11 3.04 46.16 23.76
CA VAL A 11 1.97 45.16 23.94
C VAL A 11 1.36 44.75 22.61
N VAL A 12 1.10 45.70 21.71
CA VAL A 12 0.60 45.41 20.37
C VAL A 12 1.62 44.60 19.57
N ALA A 13 2.90 44.99 19.61
CA ALA A 13 3.96 44.27 18.90
C ALA A 13 4.09 42.81 19.36
N VAL A 14 4.05 42.56 20.68
CA VAL A 14 4.10 41.21 21.25
C VAL A 14 2.85 40.39 20.90
N GLY A 15 1.67 41.02 20.93
CA GLY A 15 0.43 40.37 20.52
C GLY A 15 0.47 39.93 19.06
N LEU A 16 0.92 40.80 18.16
CA LEU A 16 1.07 40.50 16.74
C LEU A 16 2.14 39.43 16.49
N LEU A 17 3.28 39.50 17.17
CA LEU A 17 4.35 38.50 17.05
C LEU A 17 3.88 37.11 17.49
N THR A 18 3.11 37.05 18.58
CA THR A 18 2.52 35.79 19.08
C THR A 18 1.56 35.21 18.06
N LEU A 19 0.68 36.03 17.50
CA LEU A 19 -0.25 35.60 16.45
C LEU A 19 0.50 35.11 15.21
N SER A 20 1.49 35.86 14.72
CA SER A 20 2.33 35.46 13.57
C SER A 20 3.05 34.13 13.81
N THR A 21 3.52 33.88 15.03
CA THR A 21 4.18 32.62 15.37
C THR A 21 3.19 31.45 15.36
N VAL A 22 1.98 31.65 15.87
CA VAL A 22 0.91 30.63 15.86
C VAL A 22 0.43 30.35 14.44
N THR A 23 0.21 31.38 13.63
CA THR A 23 -0.23 31.23 12.24
C THR A 23 0.84 30.52 11.40
N LEU A 24 2.12 30.85 11.58
CA LEU A 24 3.22 30.19 10.86
C LEU A 24 3.32 28.71 11.23
N ARG A 25 3.16 28.36 12.51
CA ARG A 25 3.12 26.97 12.97
C ARG A 25 1.93 26.21 12.38
N SER A 26 0.75 26.81 12.41
CA SER A 26 -0.48 26.24 11.84
C SER A 26 -0.36 26.02 10.33
N ALA A 27 0.13 27.01 9.60
CA ALA A 27 0.38 26.92 8.16
C ALA A 27 1.42 25.82 7.83
N GLY A 28 2.48 25.72 8.62
CA GLY A 28 3.49 24.65 8.50
C GLY A 28 2.89 23.26 8.67
N GLN A 29 2.05 23.06 9.69
CA GLN A 29 1.35 21.79 9.89
C GLN A 29 0.37 21.48 8.75
N GLY A 30 -0.37 22.48 8.27
CA GLY A 30 -1.26 22.35 7.11
C GLY A 30 -0.51 21.93 5.85
N LYS A 31 0.68 22.48 5.61
CA LYS A 31 1.55 22.09 4.49
C LYS A 31 2.00 20.63 4.61
N SER A 32 2.48 20.20 5.77
CA SER A 32 2.89 18.80 5.98
C SER A 32 1.73 17.82 5.77
N MET A 33 0.54 18.16 6.26
CA MET A 33 -0.66 17.34 6.04
C MET A 33 -1.08 17.28 4.56
N ALA A 34 -0.95 18.39 3.82
CA ALA A 34 -1.23 18.40 2.39
C ALA A 34 -0.26 17.48 1.61
N VAL A 35 1.04 17.52 1.95
CA VAL A 35 2.07 16.66 1.34
C VAL A 35 1.84 15.19 1.69
N ALA A 36 1.52 14.88 2.95
CA ALA A 36 1.20 13.50 3.35
C ALA A 36 0.00 12.95 2.57
N ARG A 37 -1.06 13.77 2.38
CA ARG A 37 -2.24 13.41 1.59
C ARG A 37 -1.92 13.23 0.10
N SER A 38 -1.05 14.07 -0.49
CA SER A 38 -0.64 13.87 -1.89
C SER A 38 0.15 12.57 -2.06
N ASN A 39 1.05 12.27 -1.14
CA ASN A 39 1.82 11.03 -1.17
C ASN A 39 0.93 9.79 -0.99
N ALA A 40 -0.06 9.86 -0.09
CA ALA A 40 -1.04 8.79 0.07
C ALA A 40 -1.89 8.56 -1.18
N ARG A 41 -2.32 9.63 -1.86
CA ARG A 41 -3.05 9.52 -3.15
C ARG A 41 -2.18 8.93 -4.25
N LEU A 42 -0.91 9.33 -4.32
CA LEU A 42 0.04 8.73 -5.27
C LEU A 42 0.23 7.24 -5.00
N ALA A 43 0.46 6.86 -3.74
CA ALA A 43 0.60 5.46 -3.35
C ALA A 43 -0.67 4.64 -3.69
N LEU A 44 -1.86 5.21 -3.48
CA LEU A 44 -3.12 4.59 -3.86
C LEU A 44 -3.24 4.39 -5.38
N MET A 45 -2.89 5.41 -6.17
CA MET A 45 -2.91 5.30 -7.64
C MET A 45 -1.95 4.22 -8.15
N LEU A 46 -0.76 4.11 -7.55
CA LEU A 46 0.20 3.04 -7.87
C LEU A 46 -0.36 1.67 -7.49
N ALA A 47 -0.94 1.53 -6.30
CA ALA A 47 -1.52 0.28 -5.83
C ALA A 47 -2.68 -0.19 -6.72
N ILE A 48 -3.55 0.72 -7.16
CA ILE A 48 -4.62 0.39 -8.12
C ILE A 48 -4.02 -0.03 -9.46
N GLY A 49 -2.99 0.67 -9.95
CA GLY A 49 -2.30 0.29 -11.18
C GLY A 49 -1.71 -1.12 -11.12
N ASP A 50 -1.08 -1.48 -10.00
CA ASP A 50 -0.51 -2.82 -9.82
C ASP A 50 -1.60 -3.90 -9.64
N LEU A 51 -2.71 -3.56 -8.98
CA LEU A 51 -3.89 -4.42 -8.93
C LEU A 51 -4.45 -4.67 -10.34
N GLN A 52 -4.56 -3.64 -11.17
CA GLN A 52 -5.05 -3.78 -12.55
C GLN A 52 -4.07 -4.55 -13.43
N LYS A 53 -2.75 -4.38 -13.28
CA LYS A 53 -1.76 -5.19 -14.00
C LYS A 53 -1.85 -6.67 -13.65
N THR A 54 -2.06 -6.98 -12.37
CA THR A 54 -2.07 -8.37 -11.87
C THR A 54 -3.42 -9.04 -12.10
N ALA A 55 -4.53 -8.40 -11.74
CA ALA A 55 -5.88 -8.95 -11.75
C ALA A 55 -6.79 -8.41 -12.87
N GLY A 56 -6.32 -7.49 -13.72
CA GLY A 56 -7.14 -6.88 -14.78
C GLY A 56 -7.49 -7.81 -15.95
N PRO A 57 -6.60 -8.70 -16.43
CA PRO A 57 -6.98 -9.66 -17.46
C PRO A 57 -8.07 -10.63 -16.97
N ASP A 58 -9.09 -10.90 -17.77
CA ASP A 58 -10.23 -11.76 -17.42
C ASP A 58 -9.82 -13.21 -17.07
N GLN A 59 -8.68 -13.66 -17.59
CA GLN A 59 -8.07 -14.97 -17.34
C GLN A 59 -7.25 -15.02 -16.03
N ARG A 60 -7.65 -14.28 -15.00
CA ARG A 60 -6.95 -14.26 -13.70
C ARG A 60 -7.75 -15.00 -12.66
N VAL A 61 -7.07 -15.86 -11.91
CA VAL A 61 -7.67 -16.59 -10.80
C VAL A 61 -7.15 -15.99 -9.51
N THR A 62 -8.05 -15.51 -8.67
CA THR A 62 -7.75 -15.09 -7.31
C THR A 62 -8.13 -16.20 -6.35
N ALA A 63 -7.24 -16.50 -5.42
CA ALA A 63 -7.49 -17.51 -4.40
C ALA A 63 -6.80 -17.10 -3.10
N ARG A 64 -7.33 -17.61 -2.01
CA ARG A 64 -6.73 -17.43 -0.70
C ARG A 64 -5.48 -18.32 -0.56
N ALA A 65 -4.59 -17.91 0.33
CA ALA A 65 -3.34 -18.62 0.58
C ALA A 65 -3.53 -20.02 1.14
N ASP A 66 -4.69 -20.32 1.75
CA ASP A 66 -5.06 -21.65 2.22
C ASP A 66 -5.13 -22.71 1.11
N VAL A 67 -5.39 -22.31 -0.15
CA VAL A 67 -5.35 -23.20 -1.33
C VAL A 67 -3.90 -23.62 -1.67
N VAL A 68 -2.90 -22.86 -1.20
CA VAL A 68 -1.49 -23.24 -1.32
C VAL A 68 -1.17 -24.24 -0.21
N ALA A 69 -0.99 -25.51 -0.59
CA ALA A 69 -0.61 -26.57 0.33
C ALA A 69 0.68 -26.21 1.10
N GLY A 70 0.56 -26.13 2.43
CA GLY A 70 1.65 -25.77 3.34
C GLY A 70 1.14 -25.13 4.64
N SER A 71 1.99 -25.04 5.66
CA SER A 71 1.70 -24.27 6.87
C SER A 71 1.80 -22.78 6.54
N ASN A 72 0.67 -22.14 6.27
CA ASN A 72 0.59 -20.72 5.97
C ASN A 72 0.50 -19.91 7.26
N ALA A 73 1.47 -19.04 7.51
CA ALA A 73 1.40 -18.07 8.60
C ALA A 73 0.23 -17.10 8.40
N ASN A 74 -0.14 -16.83 7.14
CA ASN A 74 -1.17 -15.89 6.75
C ASN A 74 -2.21 -16.50 5.78
N PRO A 75 -3.15 -17.32 6.26
CA PRO A 75 -4.12 -18.05 5.41
C PRO A 75 -5.20 -17.16 4.76
N ARG A 76 -5.25 -15.87 5.11
CA ARG A 76 -6.21 -14.90 4.54
C ARG A 76 -5.63 -14.02 3.44
N LEU A 77 -4.36 -14.21 3.08
CA LEU A 77 -3.77 -13.48 1.95
C LEU A 77 -4.41 -13.92 0.63
N THR A 78 -4.68 -12.95 -0.24
CA THR A 78 -5.21 -13.20 -1.58
C THR A 78 -4.07 -13.19 -2.58
N GLY A 79 -3.86 -14.30 -3.28
CA GLY A 79 -2.91 -14.41 -4.37
C GLY A 79 -3.58 -14.30 -5.73
N VAL A 80 -2.79 -14.00 -6.75
CA VAL A 80 -3.22 -13.97 -8.15
C VAL A 80 -2.41 -14.96 -8.98
N TRP A 81 -3.09 -15.79 -9.76
CA TRP A 81 -2.51 -16.74 -10.70
C TRP A 81 -3.00 -16.47 -12.11
N LYS A 82 -2.16 -16.75 -13.10
CA LYS A 82 -2.57 -16.85 -14.51
C LYS A 82 -3.45 -18.10 -14.66
N SER A 83 -4.63 -17.96 -15.24
CA SER A 83 -5.36 -19.15 -15.68
C SER A 83 -4.64 -19.81 -16.86
N ARG A 84 -4.84 -21.12 -17.00
CA ARG A 84 -4.37 -21.83 -18.18
C ARG A 84 -5.23 -21.43 -19.38
N LYS A 85 -4.59 -21.26 -20.54
CA LYS A 85 -5.31 -21.06 -21.80
C LYS A 85 -6.09 -22.34 -22.14
N ILE A 86 -7.41 -22.19 -22.30
CA ILE A 86 -8.25 -23.25 -22.87
C ILE A 86 -8.00 -23.20 -24.38
N ASP A 87 -7.23 -24.17 -24.88
CA ASP A 87 -7.08 -24.39 -26.31
C ASP A 87 -8.14 -25.39 -26.77
N GLY A 88 -8.90 -25.06 -27.81
CA GLY A 88 -9.94 -25.95 -28.35
C GLY A 88 -9.39 -27.29 -28.87
N LYS A 89 -8.05 -27.41 -29.00
CA LYS A 89 -7.37 -28.63 -29.46
C LYS A 89 -6.83 -29.53 -28.33
N ALA A 90 -6.71 -29.02 -27.11
CA ALA A 90 -6.17 -29.77 -25.98
C ALA A 90 -6.93 -29.43 -24.70
N LEU A 91 -7.76 -30.39 -24.25
CA LEU A 91 -8.48 -30.28 -22.99
C LEU A 91 -7.49 -30.30 -21.80
N PRO A 92 -7.79 -29.59 -20.70
CA PRO A 92 -6.95 -29.60 -19.50
C PRO A 92 -6.78 -31.01 -18.93
N VAL A 93 -5.54 -31.38 -18.62
CA VAL A 93 -5.24 -32.65 -17.92
C VAL A 93 -4.95 -32.38 -16.44
N PRO A 94 -5.19 -33.34 -15.52
CA PRO A 94 -4.95 -33.14 -14.09
C PRO A 94 -3.52 -32.69 -13.73
N GLN A 95 -2.53 -33.02 -14.56
CA GLN A 95 -1.14 -32.59 -14.39
C GLN A 95 -0.96 -31.07 -14.51
N ASP A 96 -1.84 -30.40 -15.26
CA ASP A 96 -1.79 -28.95 -15.46
C ASP A 96 -2.15 -28.15 -14.19
N TYR A 97 -2.78 -28.81 -13.22
CA TYR A 97 -3.18 -28.22 -11.94
C TYR A 97 -2.28 -28.66 -10.79
N GLN A 98 -1.22 -29.44 -11.07
CA GLN A 98 -0.26 -29.84 -10.05
C GLN A 98 0.54 -28.65 -9.52
N LYS A 99 1.09 -28.81 -8.33
CA LYS A 99 1.81 -27.77 -7.58
C LYS A 99 2.86 -27.04 -8.41
N SER A 100 3.65 -27.75 -9.23
CA SER A 100 4.69 -27.16 -10.09
C SER A 100 4.12 -26.22 -11.16
N ALA A 101 3.06 -26.64 -11.86
CA ALA A 101 2.40 -25.84 -12.88
C ALA A 101 1.67 -24.64 -12.28
N ARG A 102 1.02 -24.82 -11.12
CA ARG A 102 0.35 -23.75 -10.37
C ARG A 102 1.33 -22.71 -9.86
N ASP A 103 2.41 -23.13 -9.21
CA ASP A 103 3.39 -22.22 -8.63
C ASP A 103 4.13 -21.43 -9.74
N GLY A 104 4.31 -22.01 -10.94
CA GLY A 104 4.83 -21.32 -12.12
C GLY A 104 3.86 -20.31 -12.77
N ALA A 105 2.55 -20.45 -12.53
CA ALA A 105 1.52 -19.53 -12.99
C ALA A 105 1.26 -18.38 -11.99
N PHE A 106 1.92 -18.37 -10.84
CA PHE A 106 1.74 -17.36 -9.80
C PHE A 106 2.30 -15.99 -10.23
N LEU A 107 1.55 -14.94 -9.94
CA LEU A 107 1.95 -13.55 -10.24
C LEU A 107 2.34 -12.78 -8.99
N GLY A 108 1.64 -13.01 -7.88
CA GLY A 108 1.94 -12.35 -6.61
C GLY A 108 0.77 -12.33 -5.63
N TRP A 109 1.09 -11.95 -4.40
CA TRP A 109 0.16 -11.69 -3.32
C TRP A 109 -0.32 -10.24 -3.35
N LEU A 110 -1.62 -10.02 -3.15
CA LEU A 110 -2.24 -8.71 -3.01
C LEU A 110 -2.02 -8.17 -1.59
N ALA A 111 -0.77 -7.90 -1.24
CA ALA A 111 -0.35 -7.40 0.06
C ALA A 111 0.67 -6.26 -0.09
N SER A 112 0.63 -5.30 0.84
CA SER A 112 1.70 -4.32 0.98
C SER A 112 2.89 -4.95 1.71
N SER A 113 4.08 -4.79 1.16
CA SER A 113 5.35 -5.21 1.74
C SER A 113 6.42 -4.19 1.35
N LEU A 114 7.42 -3.96 2.21
CA LEU A 114 8.59 -3.17 1.85
C LEU A 114 9.39 -3.82 0.70
N ASP A 115 9.34 -5.15 0.60
CA ASP A 115 9.93 -5.88 -0.51
C ASP A 115 8.84 -6.34 -1.47
N GLY A 116 8.74 -5.65 -2.60
CA GLY A 116 7.82 -5.97 -3.70
C GLY A 116 8.21 -7.23 -4.47
N LYS A 117 9.43 -7.74 -4.33
CA LYS A 117 9.83 -9.03 -4.93
C LYS A 117 9.43 -10.21 -4.07
N ALA A 118 9.41 -10.03 -2.74
CA ALA A 118 8.95 -11.04 -1.81
C ALA A 118 7.46 -11.39 -2.05
N THR A 119 6.61 -10.40 -2.32
CA THR A 119 5.18 -10.64 -2.59
C THR A 119 4.92 -11.38 -3.91
N SER A 120 5.88 -11.41 -4.84
CA SER A 120 5.80 -12.21 -6.07
C SER A 120 6.16 -13.69 -5.87
N GLN A 121 6.60 -14.11 -4.67
CA GLN A 121 6.94 -15.50 -4.37
C GLN A 121 5.83 -16.20 -3.60
N VAL A 122 5.51 -17.44 -3.99
CA VAL A 122 4.48 -18.25 -3.30
C VAL A 122 4.83 -18.48 -1.83
N SER A 123 6.13 -18.51 -1.48
CA SER A 123 6.64 -18.68 -0.12
C SER A 123 6.35 -17.51 0.83
N PHE A 124 5.92 -16.36 0.32
CA PHE A 124 5.58 -15.22 1.17
C PHE A 124 4.38 -15.50 2.10
N ALA A 125 3.43 -16.35 1.69
CA ALA A 125 2.32 -16.75 2.55
C ALA A 125 2.75 -17.56 3.79
N SER A 126 3.91 -18.22 3.71
CA SER A 126 4.53 -18.93 4.84
C SER A 126 5.48 -18.06 5.67
N ALA A 127 5.82 -16.86 5.21
CA ALA A 127 6.67 -15.94 5.97
C ALA A 127 5.84 -15.27 7.08
N THR A 128 6.40 -15.20 8.30
CA THR A 128 5.86 -14.37 9.37
C THR A 128 5.97 -12.91 8.93
N THR A 129 4.84 -12.29 8.63
CA THR A 129 4.79 -10.86 8.27
C THR A 129 5.32 -10.02 9.43
N ALA A 130 6.31 -9.16 9.15
CA ALA A 130 6.66 -8.08 10.04
C ALA A 130 5.43 -7.16 10.18
N SER A 131 4.99 -6.94 11.42
CA SER A 131 3.84 -6.09 11.74
C SER A 131 3.95 -4.74 11.02
N PRO A 132 2.87 -4.25 10.39
CA PRO A 132 2.87 -2.89 9.87
C PRO A 132 2.90 -1.91 11.05
N VAL A 133 4.07 -1.31 11.26
CA VAL A 133 4.39 -0.06 11.97
C VAL A 133 3.38 0.35 13.07
N THR A 134 3.70 0.03 14.33
CA THR A 134 3.42 0.91 15.47
C THR A 134 4.33 2.12 15.45
#